data_AF-T0ZA15-F1
#
_entry.id   AF-T0ZA15-F1
#
_cell.length_a   1.000
_cell.length_b   1.000
_cell.length_c   1.000
_cell.angle_alpha   90.00
_cell.angle_beta   90.00
_cell.angle_gamma   90.00
#
_symmetry.space_group_name_H-M   'P 1'
#
loop_
_entity.id
_entity.type
_entity.pdbx_description
1 polymer ?
#
loop_
_entity_poly.entity_id
_entity_poly.type
_entity_poly.pdbx_seq_one_letter_code
_entity_poly.pdbx_strand_id
1 'polypeptide(L)'
;CPTEPPRSSSDPHEFANVLGVEGIRYVLDSGRNVPLSTYVMLSSCVPASAFETPLQPLSAADLEPLLEHPKVLGLAEMMDVAGVLAGNPDVLAKIEAVQARGGVVDGHAPGLSGRDLCAYATAGPMSDHESSTPAEARERLRLGLWLMVREGSAARNLHA
;
A
#
# COMPACT_ATOMS: atom_id res chain seq x y z
N CYS A 1 -19.89 -22.98 -16.01
CA CYS A 1 -18.81 -21.99 -16.21
C CYS A 1 -17.85 -22.18 -15.05
N PRO A 2 -16.56 -22.52 -15.23
CA PRO A 2 -15.65 -22.51 -14.11
C PRO A 2 -15.50 -21.04 -13.69
N THR A 3 -16.04 -20.70 -12.52
CA THR A 3 -15.86 -19.37 -11.95
C THR A 3 -14.38 -19.22 -11.65
N GLU A 4 -13.75 -18.15 -12.15
CA GLU A 4 -12.40 -17.82 -11.73
C GLU A 4 -12.32 -17.81 -10.19
N PRO A 5 -11.20 -18.28 -9.61
CA PRO A 5 -11.05 -18.23 -8.17
C PRO A 5 -11.18 -16.79 -7.67
N PRO A 6 -11.71 -16.58 -6.45
CA PRO A 6 -11.73 -15.26 -5.85
C PRO A 6 -10.31 -14.68 -5.83
N ARG A 7 -10.20 -13.35 -5.85
CA ARG A 7 -8.92 -12.63 -5.86
C ARG A 7 -8.81 -11.81 -4.60
N SER A 8 -7.63 -11.78 -4.01
CA SER A 8 -7.30 -10.89 -2.90
C SER A 8 -5.93 -10.25 -3.17
N SER A 9 -5.75 -9.01 -2.73
CA SER A 9 -4.44 -8.42 -2.51
C SER A 9 -4.12 -8.48 -1.02
N SER A 10 -2.84 -8.61 -0.69
CA SER A 10 -2.34 -8.58 0.69
C SER A 10 -1.15 -7.64 0.78
N ASP A 11 -1.14 -6.81 1.82
CA ASP A 11 0.09 -6.20 2.32
C ASP A 11 0.70 -7.12 3.38
N PRO A 12 1.93 -7.63 3.19
CA PRO A 12 2.62 -8.45 4.16
C PRO A 12 3.43 -7.62 5.18
N HIS A 13 3.09 -6.36 5.48
CA HIS A 13 3.93 -5.46 6.28
C HIS A 13 4.33 -6.03 7.65
N GLU A 14 3.50 -6.86 8.26
CA GLU A 14 3.85 -7.52 9.53
C GLU A 14 4.97 -8.55 9.34
N PHE A 15 4.91 -9.34 8.28
CA PHE A 15 5.99 -10.26 7.93
C PHE A 15 7.24 -9.51 7.50
N ALA A 16 7.08 -8.42 6.76
CA ALA A 16 8.19 -7.60 6.28
C ALA A 16 8.94 -6.89 7.42
N ASN A 17 8.23 -6.40 8.44
CA ASN A 17 8.86 -5.81 9.63
C ASN A 17 9.70 -6.83 10.42
N VAL A 18 9.23 -8.08 10.51
CA VAL A 18 9.91 -9.14 11.28
C VAL A 18 11.01 -9.86 10.49
N LEU A 19 10.81 -10.11 9.19
CA LEU A 19 11.66 -10.97 8.35
C LEU A 19 12.26 -10.25 7.12
N GLY A 20 11.94 -8.97 6.90
CA GLY A 20 12.34 -8.23 5.72
C GLY A 20 11.77 -8.82 4.42
N VAL A 21 12.57 -8.78 3.35
CA VAL A 21 12.23 -9.34 2.03
C VAL A 21 11.80 -10.81 2.10
N GLU A 22 12.39 -11.60 2.99
CA GLU A 22 12.04 -13.02 3.15
C GLU A 22 10.62 -13.21 3.69
N GLY A 23 10.13 -12.27 4.50
CA GLY A 23 8.73 -12.26 4.93
C GLY A 23 7.77 -12.05 3.76
N ILE A 24 8.13 -11.17 2.82
CA ILE A 24 7.35 -10.94 1.59
C ILE A 24 7.35 -12.20 0.71
N ARG A 25 8.52 -12.83 0.52
CA ARG A 25 8.65 -14.09 -0.23
C ARG A 25 7.82 -15.21 0.39
N TYR A 26 7.84 -15.33 1.71
CA TYR A 26 7.04 -16.32 2.43
C TYR A 26 5.54 -16.17 2.12
N VAL A 27 5.01 -14.94 2.12
CA VAL A 27 3.60 -14.70 1.79
C VAL A 27 3.30 -15.02 0.32
N LEU A 28 4.18 -14.64 -0.61
CA LEU A 28 4.06 -14.99 -2.03
C LEU A 28 4.00 -16.51 -2.25
N ASP A 29 4.81 -17.27 -1.52
CA ASP A 29 4.89 -18.73 -1.65
C ASP A 29 3.71 -19.45 -0.96
N SER A 30 3.24 -18.91 0.16
CA SER A 30 2.11 -19.48 0.93
C SER A 30 0.80 -19.48 0.12
N GLY A 31 0.65 -18.55 -0.82
CA GLY A 31 -0.54 -18.43 -1.67
C GLY A 31 -0.62 -19.42 -2.85
N ARG A 32 0.42 -20.24 -3.10
CA ARG A 32 0.49 -21.06 -4.34
C ARG A 32 -0.54 -22.19 -4.43
N ASN A 33 -0.94 -22.77 -3.29
CA ASN A 33 -1.75 -23.99 -3.22
C ASN A 33 -3.13 -23.79 -2.58
N VAL A 34 -3.62 -22.55 -2.54
CA VAL A 34 -4.95 -22.23 -1.99
C VAL A 34 -5.95 -21.96 -3.11
N PRO A 35 -7.25 -22.23 -2.92
CA PRO A 35 -8.31 -21.93 -3.89
C PRO A 35 -8.66 -20.43 -3.93
N LEU A 36 -7.65 -19.56 -3.86
CA LEU A 36 -7.72 -18.10 -3.82
C LEU A 36 -6.53 -17.54 -4.61
N SER A 37 -6.79 -16.65 -5.56
CA SER A 37 -5.73 -15.93 -6.25
C SER A 37 -5.22 -14.78 -5.38
N THR A 38 -4.17 -15.05 -4.61
CA THR A 38 -3.49 -14.06 -3.76
C THR A 38 -2.47 -13.27 -4.57
N TYR A 39 -2.59 -11.95 -4.51
CA TYR A 39 -1.62 -10.98 -4.99
C TYR A 39 -0.99 -10.24 -3.80
N VAL A 40 0.20 -9.70 -4.00
CA VAL A 40 0.95 -8.97 -2.98
C VAL A 40 1.15 -7.53 -3.42
N MET A 41 0.91 -6.63 -2.47
CA MET A 41 1.36 -5.25 -2.50
C MET A 41 2.61 -5.20 -1.64
N LEU A 42 3.74 -4.74 -2.17
CA LEU A 42 5.01 -4.68 -1.45
C LEU A 42 4.92 -3.67 -0.30
N SER A 43 5.37 -4.05 0.89
CA SER A 43 5.28 -3.20 2.07
C SER A 43 6.11 -1.92 1.92
N SER A 44 5.45 -0.78 1.95
CA SER A 44 6.00 0.56 1.71
C SER A 44 6.88 1.07 2.84
N CYS A 45 6.44 0.85 4.08
CA CYS A 45 6.98 1.49 5.28
C CYS A 45 7.47 0.41 6.26
N VAL A 46 8.71 -0.01 6.07
CA VAL A 46 9.45 -0.86 7.01
C VAL A 46 10.72 -0.10 7.41
N PRO A 47 10.82 0.40 8.65
CA PRO A 47 9.77 0.36 9.68
C PRO A 47 8.58 1.26 9.37
N ALA A 48 7.45 1.04 10.04
CA ALA A 48 6.27 1.90 9.92
C ALA A 48 6.48 3.25 10.60
N SER A 49 7.35 3.31 11.62
CA SER A 49 7.72 4.54 12.30
C SER A 49 9.21 4.58 12.71
N ALA A 50 9.73 5.79 12.92
CA ALA A 50 11.08 5.99 13.45
C ALA A 50 11.26 5.48 14.91
N PHE A 51 10.18 5.08 15.59
CA PHE A 51 10.20 4.56 16.95
C PHE A 51 10.30 3.03 17.01
N GLU A 52 10.25 2.36 15.85
CA GLU A 52 10.32 0.91 15.74
C GLU A 52 11.72 0.43 15.32
N THR A 53 12.02 -0.82 15.63
CA THR A 53 13.26 -1.49 15.18
C THR A 53 12.87 -2.73 14.39
N PRO A 54 12.84 -2.65 13.05
CA PRO A 54 12.58 -3.82 12.21
C PRO A 54 13.82 -4.70 12.16
N LEU A 55 13.71 -5.90 11.58
CA LEU A 55 14.90 -6.71 11.28
C LEU A 55 15.90 -5.94 10.42
N GLN A 56 15.38 -5.30 9.37
CA GLN A 56 16.09 -4.36 8.52
C GLN A 56 15.09 -3.41 7.87
N PRO A 57 15.41 -2.10 7.72
CA PRO A 57 14.64 -1.20 6.89
C PRO A 57 14.60 -1.69 5.45
N LEU A 58 13.48 -1.50 4.75
CA LEU A 58 13.36 -1.83 3.33
C LEU A 58 13.51 -0.56 2.48
N SER A 59 14.51 -0.56 1.59
CA SER A 59 14.72 0.49 0.59
C SER A 59 14.00 0.17 -0.73
N ALA A 60 13.97 1.12 -1.66
CA ALA A 60 13.48 0.86 -3.02
C ALA A 60 14.27 -0.27 -3.71
N ALA A 61 15.59 -0.29 -3.54
CA ALA A 61 16.46 -1.31 -4.13
C ALA A 61 16.17 -2.73 -3.62
N ASP A 62 15.72 -2.87 -2.36
CA ASP A 62 15.32 -4.17 -1.80
C ASP A 62 14.01 -4.68 -2.39
N LEU A 63 13.10 -3.76 -2.74
CA LEU A 63 11.77 -4.05 -3.28
C LEU A 63 11.77 -4.26 -4.79
N GLU A 64 12.63 -3.56 -5.52
CA GLU A 64 12.72 -3.58 -6.99
C GLU A 64 12.76 -5.01 -7.61
N PRO A 65 13.57 -5.95 -7.08
CA PRO A 65 13.62 -7.31 -7.63
C PRO A 65 12.29 -8.07 -7.48
N LEU A 66 11.44 -7.69 -6.53
CA LEU A 66 10.15 -8.34 -6.30
C LEU A 66 9.07 -7.84 -7.27
N LEU A 67 9.22 -6.63 -7.83
CA LEU A 67 8.25 -6.06 -8.78
C LEU A 67 8.13 -6.85 -10.09
N GLU A 68 9.10 -7.72 -10.39
CA GLU A 68 9.06 -8.61 -11.56
C GLU A 68 8.21 -9.87 -11.33
N HIS A 69 7.83 -10.13 -10.08
CA HIS A 69 7.04 -11.30 -9.75
C HIS A 69 5.58 -11.12 -10.24
N PRO A 70 4.99 -12.08 -10.97
CA PRO A 70 3.66 -11.94 -11.59
C PRO A 70 2.49 -11.82 -10.61
N LYS A 71 2.74 -12.05 -9.32
CA LYS A 71 1.77 -11.86 -8.23
C LYS A 71 1.97 -10.56 -7.45
N VAL A 72 2.98 -9.78 -7.77
CA VAL A 72 3.20 -8.45 -7.17
C VAL A 72 2.51 -7.41 -8.05
N LEU A 73 1.66 -6.57 -7.44
CA LEU A 73 0.89 -5.56 -8.16
C LEU A 73 1.44 -4.14 -8.01
N GLY A 74 2.19 -3.89 -6.93
CA GLY A 74 2.79 -2.60 -6.68
C GLY A 74 3.12 -2.41 -5.20
N LEU A 75 2.95 -1.19 -4.70
CA LEU A 75 3.32 -0.77 -3.36
C LEU A 75 2.09 -0.66 -2.45
N ALA A 76 2.16 -1.27 -1.27
CA ALA A 76 1.12 -1.22 -0.27
C ALA A 76 1.04 0.15 0.41
N GLU A 77 -0.09 0.39 1.05
CA GLU A 77 -0.45 1.57 1.84
C GLU A 77 0.70 2.50 2.24
N MET A 78 0.90 3.57 1.48
CA MET A 78 1.95 4.56 1.74
C MET A 78 1.61 5.40 2.98
N MET A 79 1.90 4.87 4.17
CA MET A 79 1.59 5.48 5.45
C MET A 79 2.57 6.59 5.87
N ASP A 80 3.76 6.67 5.26
CA ASP A 80 4.73 7.75 5.50
C ASP A 80 4.34 9.04 4.76
N VAL A 81 3.19 9.59 5.13
CA VAL A 81 2.65 10.85 4.61
C VAL A 81 3.65 11.99 4.85
N ALA A 82 4.29 12.03 6.02
CA ALA A 82 5.27 13.06 6.33
C ALA A 82 6.48 13.02 5.38
N GLY A 83 7.00 11.82 5.10
CA GLY A 83 8.07 11.61 4.12
C GLY A 83 7.66 12.01 2.71
N VAL A 84 6.43 11.67 2.28
CA VAL A 84 5.90 12.10 0.99
C VAL A 84 5.83 13.62 0.89
N LEU A 85 5.23 14.30 1.87
CA LEU A 85 5.05 15.76 1.86
C LEU A 85 6.38 16.51 1.98
N ALA A 86 7.37 15.94 2.68
CA ALA A 86 8.71 16.49 2.79
C ALA A 86 9.58 16.23 1.55
N GLY A 87 9.11 15.43 0.59
CA GLY A 87 9.89 15.01 -0.58
C GLY A 87 11.09 14.14 -0.20
N ASN A 88 10.93 13.25 0.78
CA ASN A 88 11.98 12.34 1.22
C ASN A 88 12.44 11.46 0.03
N PRO A 89 13.73 11.49 -0.35
CA PRO A 89 14.22 10.76 -1.51
C PRO A 89 13.99 9.25 -1.45
N ASP A 90 14.12 8.63 -0.27
CA ASP A 90 13.95 7.18 -0.12
C ASP A 90 12.49 6.76 -0.26
N VAL A 91 11.57 7.60 0.23
CA VAL A 91 10.11 7.36 0.10
C VAL A 91 9.69 7.53 -1.36
N LEU A 92 10.11 8.62 -2.00
CA LEU A 92 9.79 8.89 -3.40
C LEU A 92 10.42 7.84 -4.32
N ALA A 93 11.63 7.37 -4.05
CA ALA A 93 12.27 6.30 -4.83
C ALA A 93 11.44 5.01 -4.87
N LYS A 94 10.78 4.64 -3.76
CA LYS A 94 9.88 3.47 -3.74
C LYS A 94 8.67 3.65 -4.64
N ILE A 95 8.07 4.85 -4.61
CA ILE A 95 6.91 5.21 -5.42
C ILE A 95 7.30 5.20 -6.91
N GLU A 96 8.41 5.85 -7.25
CA GLU A 96 8.95 5.93 -8.60
C GLU A 96 9.29 4.54 -9.16
N ALA A 97 9.91 3.66 -8.36
CA ALA A 97 10.26 2.30 -8.77
C ALA A 97 9.03 1.48 -9.19
N VAL A 98 7.91 1.64 -8.49
CA VAL A 98 6.64 0.98 -8.82
C VAL A 98 5.98 1.62 -10.04
N GLN A 99 5.94 2.96 -10.09
CA GLN A 99 5.34 3.69 -11.21
C GLN A 99 6.07 3.47 -12.53
N ALA A 100 7.40 3.38 -12.51
CA ALA A 100 8.23 3.10 -13.69
C ALA A 100 7.88 1.75 -14.36
N ARG A 101 7.26 0.83 -13.61
CA ARG A 101 6.80 -0.48 -14.09
C ARG A 101 5.29 -0.53 -14.34
N GLY A 102 4.59 0.59 -14.20
CA GLY A 102 3.13 0.68 -14.32
C GLY A 102 2.37 0.00 -13.18
N GLY A 103 3.02 -0.23 -12.04
CA GLY A 103 2.40 -0.77 -10.84
C GLY A 103 1.52 0.26 -10.12
N VAL A 104 0.74 -0.23 -9.16
CA VAL A 104 -0.16 0.60 -8.35
C VAL A 104 0.47 1.00 -7.02
N VAL A 105 0.19 2.19 -6.52
CA VAL A 105 0.59 2.61 -5.17
C VAL A 105 -0.66 2.85 -4.35
N ASP A 106 -0.88 2.01 -3.34
CA ASP A 106 -1.99 2.19 -2.43
C ASP A 106 -1.68 3.28 -1.39
N GLY A 107 -2.69 4.06 -1.04
CA GLY A 107 -2.54 5.13 -0.05
C GLY A 107 -3.14 4.79 1.31
N HIS A 108 -2.63 5.50 2.31
CA HIS A 108 -3.07 5.50 3.70
C HIS A 108 -2.85 6.90 4.26
N ALA A 109 -3.89 7.72 4.21
CA ALA A 109 -3.79 9.14 4.53
C ALA A 109 -4.87 9.58 5.54
N PRO A 110 -4.83 9.08 6.79
CA PRO A 110 -5.82 9.39 7.81
C PRO A 110 -5.80 10.89 8.14
N GLY A 111 -6.98 11.53 8.08
CA GLY A 111 -7.14 12.96 8.39
C GLY A 111 -6.49 13.94 7.41
N LEU A 112 -5.82 13.47 6.35
CA LEU A 112 -5.19 14.33 5.35
C LEU A 112 -6.26 15.01 4.49
N SER A 113 -6.10 16.31 4.24
CA SER A 113 -7.05 17.14 3.48
C SER A 113 -6.36 18.31 2.77
N GLY A 114 -7.09 19.01 1.91
CA GLY A 114 -6.67 20.23 1.27
C GLY A 114 -5.38 20.08 0.46
N ARG A 115 -4.44 21.01 0.64
CA ARG A 115 -3.20 21.06 -0.14
C ARG A 115 -2.30 19.85 0.10
N ASP A 116 -2.27 19.35 1.33
CA ASP A 116 -1.43 18.21 1.67
C ASP A 116 -1.97 16.93 1.03
N LEU A 117 -3.30 16.76 0.99
CA LEU A 117 -3.91 15.66 0.24
C LEU A 117 -3.64 15.78 -1.26
N CYS A 118 -3.68 17.00 -1.84
CA CYS A 118 -3.29 17.20 -3.23
C CYS A 118 -1.83 16.82 -3.48
N ALA A 119 -0.92 17.21 -2.60
CA ALA A 119 0.50 16.88 -2.71
C ALA A 119 0.72 15.36 -2.61
N TYR A 120 0.07 14.71 -1.66
CA TYR A 120 0.11 13.26 -1.49
C TYR A 120 -0.41 12.52 -2.73
N ALA A 121 -1.60 12.88 -3.24
CA ALA A 121 -2.15 12.28 -4.47
C ALA A 121 -1.25 12.53 -5.70
N THR A 122 -0.62 13.70 -5.78
CA THR A 122 0.30 14.05 -6.88
C THR A 122 1.60 13.25 -6.81
N ALA A 123 2.06 12.91 -5.61
CA ALA A 123 3.30 12.16 -5.42
C ALA A 123 3.21 10.72 -5.96
N GLY A 124 2.02 10.12 -5.99
CA GLY A 124 1.82 8.82 -6.64
C GLY A 124 0.76 7.88 -6.04
N PRO A 125 0.43 7.92 -4.74
CA PRO A 125 -0.69 7.17 -4.19
C PRO A 125 -1.98 7.37 -4.99
N MET A 126 -2.61 6.26 -5.35
CA MET A 126 -3.76 6.21 -6.26
C MET A 126 -5.06 5.88 -5.55
N SER A 127 -5.00 5.39 -4.32
CA SER A 127 -6.13 4.97 -3.50
C SER A 127 -6.01 5.56 -2.10
N ASP A 128 -7.11 5.50 -1.35
CA ASP A 128 -7.06 5.67 0.10
C ASP A 128 -8.18 4.87 0.76
N HIS A 129 -7.88 4.33 1.95
CA HIS A 129 -8.79 3.50 2.73
C HIS A 129 -9.07 4.06 4.14
N GLU A 130 -8.60 5.28 4.43
CA GLU A 130 -8.69 5.90 5.76
C GLU A 130 -9.78 6.99 5.87
N SER A 131 -10.67 7.09 4.87
CA SER A 131 -11.80 8.02 4.93
C SER A 131 -12.86 7.58 5.93
N SER A 132 -13.06 8.35 6.99
CA SER A 132 -14.03 8.07 8.05
C SER A 132 -15.31 8.90 7.92
N THR A 133 -15.34 9.91 7.06
CA THR A 133 -16.53 10.74 6.82
C THR A 133 -16.89 10.86 5.34
N PRO A 134 -18.17 11.11 4.99
CA PRO A 134 -18.56 11.40 3.61
C PRO A 134 -17.86 12.63 3.01
N ALA A 135 -17.44 13.58 3.84
CA ALA A 135 -16.71 14.77 3.38
C ALA A 135 -15.29 14.42 2.91
N GLU A 136 -14.55 13.65 3.72
CA GLU A 136 -13.22 13.12 3.38
C GLU A 136 -13.24 12.25 2.13
N ALA A 137 -14.23 11.35 2.04
CA ALA A 137 -14.44 10.48 0.89
C ALA A 137 -14.67 11.29 -0.40
N ARG A 138 -15.54 12.31 -0.36
CA ARG A 138 -15.81 13.19 -1.51
C ARG A 138 -14.58 13.98 -1.93
N GLU A 139 -13.75 14.40 -0.98
CA GLU A 139 -12.52 15.13 -1.29
C GLU A 139 -11.54 14.25 -2.08
N ARG A 140 -11.31 13.01 -1.61
CA ARG A 140 -10.44 12.03 -2.29
C ARG A 140 -10.94 11.67 -3.68
N LEU A 141 -12.24 11.43 -3.82
CA LEU A 141 -12.86 11.16 -5.11
C LEU A 141 -12.69 12.32 -6.11
N ARG A 142 -12.78 13.58 -5.65
CA ARG A 142 -12.55 14.76 -6.51
C ARG A 142 -11.10 14.87 -6.99
N LEU A 143 -10.15 14.32 -6.25
CA LEU A 143 -8.74 14.25 -6.64
C LEU A 143 -8.42 13.03 -7.51
N GLY A 144 -9.41 12.18 -7.80
CA GLY A 144 -9.23 11.00 -8.64
C GLY A 144 -8.69 9.78 -7.89
N LEU A 145 -8.65 9.81 -6.55
CA LEU A 145 -8.25 8.66 -5.75
C LEU A 145 -9.34 7.60 -5.73
N TRP A 146 -8.93 6.34 -5.79
CA TRP A 146 -9.79 5.18 -5.56
C TRP A 146 -10.13 5.09 -4.07
N LEU A 147 -11.41 5.22 -3.75
CA LEU A 147 -11.88 5.09 -2.39
C LEU A 147 -12.11 3.62 -2.03
N MET A 148 -11.36 3.10 -1.08
CA MET A 148 -11.51 1.75 -0.54
C MET A 148 -12.35 1.79 0.74
N VAL A 149 -13.64 1.52 0.62
CA VAL A 149 -14.56 1.50 1.76
C VAL A 149 -14.31 0.25 2.61
N ARG A 150 -14.05 0.45 3.91
CA ARG A 150 -13.79 -0.63 4.87
C ARG A 150 -15.02 -0.94 5.70
N GLU A 151 -15.34 -2.23 5.79
CA GLU A 151 -16.39 -2.74 6.67
C GLU A 151 -15.85 -3.96 7.42
N GLY A 152 -15.77 -3.87 8.74
CA GLY A 152 -15.13 -4.86 9.60
C GLY A 152 -15.17 -4.49 11.08
N SER A 153 -14.41 -5.22 11.90
CA SER A 153 -14.36 -5.00 13.35
C SER A 153 -13.77 -3.64 13.74
N ALA A 154 -12.78 -3.16 12.98
CA ALA A 154 -12.07 -1.90 13.24
C ALA A 154 -12.65 -0.69 12.49
N ALA A 155 -13.57 -0.90 11.54
CA ALA A 155 -14.01 0.12 10.60
C ALA A 155 -15.45 -0.17 10.14
N ARG A 156 -16.35 0.82 10.19
CA ARG A 156 -17.77 0.69 9.78
C ARG A 156 -18.17 1.78 8.79
N ASN A 157 -17.39 1.91 7.72
CA ASN A 157 -17.47 3.05 6.82
C ASN A 157 -18.63 2.93 5.83
N LEU A 158 -19.24 1.74 5.69
CA LEU A 158 -20.33 1.53 4.72
C LEU A 158 -21.60 2.32 5.07
N HIS A 159 -21.80 2.63 6.35
CA HIS A 159 -23.01 3.28 6.87
C HIS A 159 -22.79 4.69 7.41
N ALA A 160 -21.59 5.24 7.24
CA ALA A 160 -21.16 6.53 7.78
C ALA A 160 -21.66 7.75 6.99
#